data_AF-A0A2J0MET3-F1
#
_entry.id   AF-A0A2J0MET3-F1
#
_cell.length_a   1.000
_cell.length_b   1.000
_cell.length_c   1.000
_cell.angle_alpha   90.00
_cell.angle_beta   90.00
_cell.angle_gamma   90.00
#
_symmetry.space_group_name_H-M   'P 1'
#
loop_
_entity.id
_entity.type
_entity.pdbx_description
1 polymer ?
#
loop_
_entity_poly.entity_id
_entity_poly.type
_entity_poly.pdbx_seq_one_letter_code
_entity_poly.pdbx_strand_id
1 'polypeptide(L)'
;MKYIKNNLNKFLLGAFIFILPIISLAEDKVTIENPLGSTNTLIGLVKKILEGAVKIGMPVIVLAIIYSGFLFVAAQGNSEKLNEAKRSLIYTLIGAAILLGSWTIAQLIADTVKAL
;
A
#
# COMPACT_ATOMS: atom_id res chain seq x y z
N MET A 1 -5.39 -19.55 -69.10
CA MET A 1 -5.12 -19.19 -67.67
C MET A 1 -4.06 -18.08 -67.47
N LYS A 2 -3.72 -17.27 -68.48
CA LYS A 2 -2.65 -16.24 -68.35
C LYS A 2 -3.11 -14.90 -67.74
N TYR A 3 -4.42 -14.63 -67.74
CA TYR A 3 -5.01 -13.37 -67.27
C TYR A 3 -5.12 -13.26 -65.74
N ILE A 4 -5.40 -14.37 -65.05
CA ILE A 4 -5.58 -14.40 -63.59
C ILE A 4 -4.25 -14.11 -62.86
N LYS A 5 -3.13 -14.61 -63.40
CA LYS A 5 -1.81 -14.49 -62.76
C LYS A 5 -1.25 -13.05 -62.78
N ASN A 6 -1.63 -12.23 -63.77
CA ASN A 6 -1.07 -10.88 -63.95
C ASN A 6 -1.79 -9.80 -63.12
N ASN A 7 -3.02 -10.07 -62.67
CA ASN A 7 -3.80 -9.17 -61.82
C ASN A 7 -3.96 -9.69 -60.37
N LEU A 8 -3.35 -10.83 -60.05
CA LEU A 8 -3.44 -11.47 -58.74
C LEU A 8 -2.93 -10.56 -57.62
N ASN A 9 -1.82 -9.85 -57.84
CA ASN A 9 -1.26 -8.92 -56.84
C ASN A 9 -2.20 -7.76 -56.52
N LYS A 10 -2.99 -7.29 -57.50
CA LYS A 10 -3.96 -6.20 -57.30
C LYS A 10 -5.19 -6.69 -56.52
N PHE A 11 -5.60 -7.93 -56.75
CA PHE A 11 -6.67 -8.57 -55.98
C PHE A 11 -6.25 -8.85 -54.54
N LEU A 12 -5.01 -9.32 -54.34
CA LEU A 12 -4.40 -9.50 -53.02
C LEU A 12 -4.27 -8.16 -52.27
N LEU A 13 -3.87 -7.08 -52.96
CA LEU A 13 -3.79 -5.74 -52.37
C LEU A 13 -5.17 -5.19 -51.97
N GLY A 14 -6.20 -5.40 -52.80
CA GLY A 14 -7.58 -5.01 -52.49
C GLY A 14 -8.17 -5.78 -51.32
N ALA A 15 -7.91 -7.09 -51.25
CA ALA A 15 -8.29 -7.93 -50.11
C ALA A 15 -7.56 -7.48 -48.83
N PHE A 16 -6.27 -7.14 -48.92
CA PHE A 16 -5.49 -6.65 -47.78
C PHE A 16 -6.05 -5.33 -47.22
N ILE A 17 -6.41 -4.37 -48.09
CA ILE A 17 -7.03 -3.09 -47.69
C ILE A 17 -8.39 -3.29 -47.01
N PHE A 18 -9.17 -4.28 -47.44
CA PHE A 18 -10.47 -4.59 -46.84
C PHE A 18 -10.36 -5.27 -45.47
N ILE A 19 -9.23 -5.92 -45.17
CA ILE A 19 -8.98 -6.61 -43.90
C ILE A 19 -8.33 -5.68 -42.85
N LEU A 20 -7.60 -4.64 -43.28
CA LEU A 20 -6.98 -3.64 -42.39
C LEU A 20 -7.93 -3.02 -41.33
N PRO A 21 -9.18 -2.62 -41.64
CA PRO A 21 -10.06 -2.00 -40.64
C PRO A 21 -10.64 -2.99 -39.62
N ILE A 22 -10.47 -4.31 -39.82
CA ILE A 22 -10.94 -5.34 -38.87
C ILE A 22 -9.94 -5.52 -37.72
N ILE A 23 -8.68 -5.13 -37.93
CA ILE A 23 -7.62 -5.21 -36.92
C ILE A 23 -7.60 -3.89 -36.15
N SER A 24 -8.57 -3.71 -35.25
CA SER A 24 -8.50 -2.64 -34.26
C SER A 24 -7.37 -2.95 -33.28
N LEU A 25 -6.22 -2.26 -33.42
CA LEU A 25 -5.08 -2.33 -32.50
C LEU A 25 -5.26 -1.48 -31.24
N ALA A 26 -6.47 -1.01 -30.96
CA ALA A 26 -6.77 -0.13 -29.84
C ALA A 26 -7.88 -0.75 -28.96
N GLU A 27 -7.56 -1.85 -28.29
CA GLU A 27 -8.29 -2.27 -27.09
C GLU A 27 -7.39 -1.97 -25.89
N ASP A 28 -7.19 -0.67 -25.60
CA ASP A 28 -6.70 -0.29 -24.28
C ASP A 28 -7.90 -0.44 -23.33
N LYS A 29 -7.99 -1.62 -22.73
CA LYS A 29 -8.94 -1.90 -21.66
C LYS A 29 -8.60 -0.94 -20.52
N VAL A 30 -9.30 0.20 -20.45
CA VAL A 30 -9.17 1.14 -19.34
C VAL A 30 -9.75 0.46 -18.09
N THR A 31 -8.89 -0.31 -17.43
CA THR A 31 -9.20 -0.87 -16.11
C THR A 31 -8.94 0.22 -15.09
N ILE A 32 -10.00 0.63 -14.40
CA ILE A 32 -9.84 1.43 -13.18
C ILE A 32 -9.20 0.51 -12.14
N GLU A 33 -7.89 0.69 -11.94
CA GLU A 33 -7.18 0.01 -10.86
C GLU A 33 -7.73 0.52 -9.53
N ASN A 34 -7.98 -0.41 -8.61
CA ASN A 34 -8.42 -0.05 -7.27
C ASN A 34 -7.33 0.83 -6.63
N PRO A 35 -7.64 2.06 -6.16
CA PRO A 35 -6.66 2.94 -5.53
C PRO A 35 -6.08 2.36 -4.22
N LEU A 36 -6.70 1.32 -3.67
CA LEU A 36 -6.22 0.54 -2.54
C LEU A 36 -5.30 -0.63 -2.95
N GLY A 37 -5.07 -0.81 -4.26
CA GLY A 37 -4.31 -1.91 -4.85
C GLY A 37 -5.11 -3.22 -4.89
N SER A 38 -4.42 -4.36 -4.77
CA SER A 38 -4.99 -5.71 -4.94
C SER A 38 -5.95 -6.17 -3.83
N THR A 39 -6.30 -5.31 -2.86
CA THR A 39 -7.14 -5.67 -1.72
C THR A 39 -8.60 -5.33 -1.97
N ASN A 40 -9.42 -6.36 -2.20
CA ASN A 40 -10.87 -6.25 -2.38
C ASN A 40 -11.65 -6.78 -1.16
N THR A 41 -10.98 -7.00 -0.02
CA THR A 41 -11.57 -7.56 1.20
C THR A 41 -11.45 -6.59 2.38
N LEU A 42 -12.38 -6.67 3.33
CA LEU A 42 -12.35 -5.85 4.56
C LEU A 42 -11.03 -6.04 5.33
N ILE A 43 -10.55 -7.28 5.42
CA ILE A 43 -9.26 -7.58 6.07
C ILE A 43 -8.09 -6.96 5.30
N GLY A 44 -8.14 -6.96 3.97
CA GLY A 44 -7.15 -6.29 3.13
C GLY A 44 -7.10 -4.79 3.39
N LEU A 45 -8.27 -4.14 3.51
CA LEU A 45 -8.36 -2.72 3.87
C LEU A 45 -7.74 -2.43 5.24
N VAL A 46 -8.08 -3.23 6.26
CA VAL A 46 -7.50 -3.08 7.61
C VAL A 46 -5.98 -3.21 7.56
N LYS A 47 -5.44 -4.22 6.87
CA LYS A 47 -3.98 -4.39 6.71
C LYS A 47 -3.32 -3.18 6.05
N LYS A 48 -3.93 -2.60 5.00
CA LYS A 48 -3.41 -1.39 4.35
C LYS A 48 -3.39 -0.17 5.26
N ILE A 49 -4.43 0.02 6.07
CA ILE A 49 -4.45 1.09 7.07
C ILE A 49 -3.34 0.89 8.10
N LEU A 50 -3.16 -0.34 8.59
CA LEU A 50 -2.11 -0.67 9.55
C LEU A 50 -0.71 -0.48 8.96
N GLU A 51 -0.46 -0.89 7.72
CA GLU A 51 0.79 -0.63 7.01
C GLU A 51 1.10 0.87 6.96
N GLY A 52 0.09 1.69 6.62
CA GLY A 52 0.21 3.15 6.64
C GLY A 52 0.50 3.71 8.03
N ALA A 53 -0.22 3.23 9.05
CA ALA A 53 -0.02 3.65 10.43
C ALA A 53 1.38 3.29 10.95
N VAL A 54 1.91 2.11 10.64
CA VAL A 54 3.28 1.71 11.02
C VAL A 54 4.32 2.56 10.30
N LYS A 55 4.12 2.83 9.00
CA LYS A 55 5.04 3.62 8.17
C LYS A 55 5.25 5.04 8.73
N ILE A 56 4.20 5.65 9.26
CA ILE A 56 4.25 7.00 9.86
C ILE A 56 4.58 6.92 11.35
N GLY A 57 4.02 5.94 12.06
CA GLY A 57 4.16 5.79 13.51
C GLY A 57 5.57 5.43 13.95
N MET A 58 6.31 4.65 13.17
CA MET A 58 7.71 4.28 13.49
C MET A 58 8.62 5.51 13.64
N PRO A 59 8.70 6.42 12.65
CA PRO A 59 9.43 7.69 12.80
C PRO A 59 8.97 8.52 14.02
N VAL A 60 7.66 8.59 14.27
CA VAL A 60 7.10 9.36 15.39
C VAL A 60 7.55 8.79 16.73
N ILE A 61 7.54 7.46 16.89
CA ILE A 61 8.02 6.80 18.11
C ILE A 61 9.51 7.10 18.33
N VAL A 62 10.34 7.01 17.28
CA VAL A 62 11.77 7.32 17.39
C VAL A 62 11.99 8.75 17.88
N LEU A 63 11.28 9.72 17.30
CA LEU A 63 11.34 11.12 17.74
C LEU A 63 10.86 11.30 19.18
N ALA A 64 9.79 10.60 19.58
CA ALA A 64 9.28 10.65 20.94
C ALA A 64 10.26 10.06 21.95
N ILE A 65 10.95 8.96 21.64
CA ILE A 65 12.01 8.38 22.50
C ILE A 65 13.16 9.37 22.66
N ILE A 66 13.61 9.97 21.57
CA ILE A 66 14.67 11.01 21.59
C ILE A 66 14.24 12.17 22.48
N TYR A 67 13.00 12.66 22.31
CA TYR A 67 12.45 13.75 23.12
C TYR A 67 12.39 13.40 24.62
N SER A 68 11.90 12.20 24.98
CA SER A 68 11.92 11.75 26.37
C SER A 68 13.36 11.71 26.91
N GLY A 69 14.33 11.25 26.11
CA GLY A 69 15.74 11.26 26.47
C GLY A 69 16.28 12.68 26.76
N PHE A 70 15.95 13.66 25.92
CA PHE A 70 16.28 15.05 26.18
C PHE A 70 15.65 15.57 27.47
N LEU A 71 14.40 15.20 27.77
CA LEU A 71 13.71 15.61 28.98
C LEU A 71 14.41 15.07 30.25
N PHE A 72 14.95 13.85 30.20
CA PHE A 72 15.77 13.30 31.28
C PHE A 72 17.05 14.10 31.52
N VAL A 73 17.76 14.50 30.45
CA VAL A 73 18.98 15.31 30.55
C VAL A 73 18.65 16.71 31.06
N ALA A 74 17.59 17.32 30.54
CA ALA A 74 17.15 18.67 30.91
C ALA A 74 16.64 18.77 32.36
N ALA A 75 16.22 17.66 32.97
CA ALA A 75 15.74 17.65 34.34
C ALA A 75 16.84 17.96 35.38
N GLN A 76 18.12 17.68 35.08
CA GLN A 76 19.27 18.06 35.92
C GLN A 76 19.13 17.71 37.43
N GLY A 77 18.43 16.62 37.75
CA GLY A 77 18.20 16.20 39.15
C GLY A 77 16.97 16.82 39.83
N ASN A 78 16.22 17.70 39.16
CA ASN A 78 14.92 18.17 39.64
C ASN A 78 13.91 17.01 39.63
N SER A 79 13.37 16.67 40.79
CA SER A 79 12.47 15.53 40.99
C SER A 79 11.17 15.62 40.19
N GLU A 80 10.61 16.82 40.05
CA GLU A 80 9.37 17.06 39.31
C GLU A 80 9.59 16.83 37.80
N LYS A 81 10.63 17.45 37.23
CA LYS A 81 10.99 17.29 35.82
C LYS A 81 11.42 15.85 35.48
N LEU A 82 12.08 15.16 36.40
CA LEU A 82 12.41 13.74 36.24
C LEU A 82 11.14 12.87 36.19
N ASN A 83 10.12 13.21 36.98
CA ASN A 83 8.87 12.48 36.95
C ASN A 83 8.12 12.72 35.64
N GLU A 84 8.17 13.94 35.12
CA GLU A 84 7.66 14.27 33.78
C GLU A 84 8.36 13.48 32.67
N ALA A 85 9.71 13.42 32.71
CA ALA A 85 10.51 12.63 31.77
C ALA A 85 10.13 11.14 31.78
N LYS A 86 9.94 10.58 32.98
CA LYS A 86 9.47 9.19 33.14
C LYS A 86 8.08 8.99 32.56
N ARG A 87 7.13 9.88 32.85
CA ARG A 87 5.78 9.79 32.29
C ARG A 87 5.82 9.85 30.76
N SER A 88 6.58 10.78 30.19
CA SER A 88 6.76 10.91 28.74
C SER A 88 7.30 9.60 28.12
N LEU A 89 8.31 9.00 28.74
CA LEU A 89 8.87 7.73 28.28
C LEU A 89 7.84 6.59 28.35
N ILE A 90 7.10 6.46 29.46
CA ILE A 90 6.09 5.42 29.62
C ILE A 90 4.98 5.56 28.58
N TYR A 91 4.47 6.76 28.33
CA TYR A 91 3.46 6.96 27.28
C TYR A 91 4.01 6.65 25.89
N THR A 92 5.27 6.98 25.62
CA THR A 92 5.95 6.63 24.37
C THR A 92 6.04 5.11 24.20
N LEU A 93 6.39 4.37 25.26
CA LEU A 93 6.46 2.91 25.24
C LEU A 93 5.08 2.27 25.07
N ILE A 94 4.05 2.81 25.73
CA ILE A 94 2.67 2.35 25.55
C ILE A 94 2.23 2.57 24.10
N GLY A 95 2.49 3.74 23.52
CA GLY A 95 2.19 4.04 22.12
C GLY A 95 2.91 3.10 21.16
N ALA A 96 4.19 2.80 21.42
CA ALA A 96 4.95 1.83 20.65
C ALA A 96 4.39 0.41 20.76
N ALA A 97 4.03 -0.04 21.96
CA ALA A 97 3.43 -1.34 22.20
C ALA A 97 2.07 -1.48 21.49
N ILE A 98 1.25 -0.42 21.48
CA ILE A 98 -0.03 -0.40 20.75
C ILE A 98 0.21 -0.48 19.25
N LEU A 99 1.15 0.31 18.71
CA LEU A 99 1.44 0.31 17.28
C LEU A 99 1.88 -1.08 16.81
N LEU A 100 2.84 -1.69 17.52
CA LEU A 100 3.35 -3.02 17.20
C LEU A 100 2.30 -4.11 17.45
N GLY A 101 1.54 -4.01 18.55
CA GLY A 101 0.50 -4.97 18.92
C GLY A 101 -0.74 -4.93 18.04
N SER A 102 -1.01 -3.80 17.38
CA SER A 102 -2.17 -3.63 16.49
C SER A 102 -2.17 -4.65 15.35
N TRP A 103 -0.99 -4.97 14.79
CA TRP A 103 -0.84 -5.96 13.73
C TRP A 103 -1.22 -7.36 14.21
N THR A 104 -0.76 -7.74 15.39
CA THR A 104 -1.05 -9.03 16.00
C THR A 104 -2.54 -9.20 16.24
N ILE A 105 -3.20 -8.17 16.78
CA ILE A 105 -4.65 -8.18 17.01
C ILE A 105 -5.41 -8.30 15.69
N ALA A 106 -5.02 -7.53 14.65
CA ALA A 106 -5.66 -7.59 13.34
C ALA A 106 -5.52 -8.97 12.69
N GLN A 107 -4.37 -9.63 12.85
CA GLN A 107 -4.13 -10.97 12.34
C GLN A 107 -4.97 -12.02 13.09
N LEU A 108 -5.07 -11.93 14.42
CA LEU A 108 -5.93 -12.81 15.22
C LEU A 108 -7.41 -12.72 14.83
N ILE A 109 -7.91 -11.50 14.58
CA ILE A 109 -9.27 -11.29 14.10
C ILE A 109 -9.44 -11.91 12.71
N ALA A 110 -8.48 -11.67 11.80
CA ALA A 110 -8.53 -12.24 10.46
C ALA A 110 -8.53 -13.77 10.46
N ASP A 111 -7.75 -14.40 11.34
CA ASP A 111 -7.65 -15.85 11.43
C ASP A 111 -8.92 -16.45 12.04
N THR A 112 -9.52 -15.80 13.04
CA THR A 112 -10.84 -16.19 13.58
C THR A 112 -11.92 -16.15 12.50
N VAL A 113 -11.95 -15.11 11.67
CA VAL A 113 -12.94 -14.97 10.59
C VAL A 113 -12.75 -16.02 9.50
N LYS A 114 -11.50 -16.41 9.20
CA LYS A 114 -11.21 -17.48 8.23
C LYS A 114 -11.52 -18.89 8.75
N ALA A 115 -11.56 -19.06 10.07
CA ALA A 115 -11.84 -20.34 10.70
C ALA A 115 -13.35 -20.66 10.77
N LEU A 116 -14.22 -19.66 10.56
CA LEU A 116 -15.65 -19.83 10.32
C LEU A 116 -15.92 -20.20 8.86
#